data_AF-A0A5M9ZIA2-F1
#
_entry.id   AF-A0A5M9ZIA2-F1
#
_cell.length_a   1.000
_cell.length_b   1.000
_cell.length_c   1.000
_cell.angle_alpha   90.00
_cell.angle_beta   90.00
_cell.angle_gamma   90.00
#
_symmetry.space_group_name_H-M   'P 1'
#
loop_
_entity.id
_entity.type
_entity.pdbx_description
1 polymer ?
#
loop_
_entity_poly.entity_id
_entity_poly.type
_entity_poly.pdbx_seq_one_letter_code
_entity_poly.pdbx_strand_id
1 'polypeptide(L)'
;MSRINTLFRKLSDAIIVTALSGTMLAVGLPANIVQAEEPLFTSQSSSSNVPASTADMTGDVIYQLITDRFYDGDSSNNNPASAIGEYSADRTNWQLYWGGDFAGVAEKMSYLKNLGVGAIWISPPVQNISSPVTDSSGLSAGYH
;
A
#
# COMPACT_ATOMS: atom_id res chain seq x y z
N MET A 1 -25.29 -9.48 -38.54
CA MET A 1 -25.15 -10.68 -37.68
C MET A 1 -24.81 -10.24 -36.25
N SER A 2 -25.78 -10.33 -35.33
CA SER A 2 -25.75 -11.20 -34.12
C SER A 2 -24.84 -10.66 -33.00
N ARG A 3 -25.36 -9.91 -32.01
CA ARG A 3 -25.91 -10.41 -30.72
C ARG A 3 -25.13 -11.61 -30.18
N ILE A 4 -24.51 -11.45 -29.01
CA ILE A 4 -24.36 -12.41 -27.88
C ILE A 4 -23.35 -11.83 -26.85
N ASN A 5 -23.70 -11.94 -25.56
CA ASN A 5 -22.93 -11.62 -24.34
C ASN A 5 -23.06 -10.23 -23.72
N THR A 6 -24.32 -9.84 -23.53
CA THR A 6 -24.79 -9.24 -22.27
C THR A 6 -24.86 -10.35 -21.20
N LEU A 7 -23.94 -10.39 -20.23
CA LEU A 7 -24.10 -10.93 -18.85
C LEU A 7 -22.72 -11.09 -18.17
N PHE A 8 -22.68 -10.94 -16.84
CA PHE A 8 -21.56 -11.14 -15.90
C PHE A 8 -20.71 -9.93 -15.48
N ARG A 9 -21.31 -9.05 -14.66
CA ARG A 9 -20.90 -8.75 -13.26
C ARG A 9 -21.71 -7.55 -12.74
N LYS A 10 -22.94 -7.82 -12.33
CA LYS A 10 -23.74 -6.94 -11.47
C LYS A 10 -24.34 -7.81 -10.38
N LEU A 11 -23.50 -8.29 -9.47
CA LEU A 11 -23.89 -9.14 -8.35
C LEU A 11 -22.96 -8.90 -7.18
N SER A 12 -23.34 -7.95 -6.31
CA SER A 12 -23.04 -7.97 -4.88
C SER A 12 -23.55 -6.65 -4.29
N ASP A 13 -24.86 -6.54 -4.08
CA ASP A 13 -25.45 -5.59 -3.14
C ASP A 13 -26.88 -6.07 -2.82
N ALA A 14 -26.98 -7.03 -1.91
CA ALA A 14 -28.23 -7.43 -1.28
C ALA A 14 -27.89 -8.06 0.09
N ILE A 15 -27.55 -7.22 1.07
CA ILE A 15 -27.62 -7.62 2.47
C ILE A 15 -29.09 -7.48 2.88
N ILE A 16 -29.85 -8.58 2.77
CA ILE A 16 -31.17 -8.69 3.38
C ILE A 16 -30.93 -8.99 4.85
N VAL A 17 -31.13 -7.98 5.72
CA VAL A 17 -31.25 -8.20 7.17
C VAL A 17 -32.71 -8.47 7.48
N THR A 18 -33.08 -9.73 7.59
CA THR A 18 -34.39 -10.13 8.14
C THR A 18 -34.32 -10.05 9.66
N ALA A 19 -34.95 -9.03 10.24
CA ALA A 19 -35.17 -8.94 11.67
C ALA A 19 -36.19 -10.02 12.10
N LEU A 20 -35.77 -11.00 12.90
CA LEU A 20 -36.72 -11.85 13.63
C LEU A 20 -37.31 -11.01 14.78
N SER A 21 -38.56 -10.59 14.62
CA SER A 21 -39.34 -9.99 15.69
C SER A 21 -39.75 -11.09 16.67
N GLY A 22 -39.16 -11.06 17.88
CA GLY A 22 -39.61 -11.89 18.99
C GLY A 22 -40.95 -11.38 19.51
N THR A 23 -42.02 -12.14 19.31
CA THR A 23 -43.31 -11.89 19.94
C THR A 23 -43.26 -12.34 21.41
N MET A 24 -43.23 -11.39 22.34
CA MET A 24 -43.54 -11.66 23.75
C MET A 24 -45.05 -11.55 23.95
N LEU A 25 -45.70 -12.65 24.38
CA LEU A 25 -47.08 -12.63 24.88
C LEU A 25 -47.11 -11.91 26.24
N ALA A 26 -47.70 -10.73 26.30
CA ALA A 26 -47.98 -10.04 27.57
C ALA A 26 -49.37 -10.45 28.08
N VAL A 27 -49.42 -11.19 29.19
CA VAL A 27 -50.65 -11.43 29.96
C VAL A 27 -50.91 -10.21 30.85
N GLY A 28 -52.13 -9.67 30.79
CA GLY A 28 -52.47 -8.31 31.20
C GLY A 28 -52.44 -8.00 32.70
N LEU A 29 -52.07 -6.73 32.97
CA LEU A 29 -52.48 -5.93 34.12
C LEU A 29 -52.61 -4.47 33.64
N PRO A 30 -53.63 -3.69 34.03
CA PRO A 30 -53.74 -2.30 33.63
C PRO A 30 -52.91 -1.43 34.59
N ALA A 31 -51.73 -1.01 34.16
CA ALA A 31 -51.02 0.09 34.78
C ALA A 31 -50.57 1.04 33.66
N ASN A 32 -50.89 2.33 33.80
CA ASN A 32 -50.41 3.39 32.92
C ASN A 32 -48.88 3.27 32.74
N ILE A 33 -48.45 2.80 31.58
CA ILE A 33 -47.04 2.78 31.20
C ILE A 33 -46.83 3.99 30.30
N VAL A 34 -46.15 5.00 30.85
CA VAL A 34 -45.50 6.05 30.06
C VAL A 34 -44.53 5.33 29.14
N GLN A 35 -44.78 5.37 27.83
CA GLN A 35 -43.90 4.79 26.83
C GLN A 35 -42.64 5.65 26.77
N ALA A 36 -41.58 5.19 27.42
CA ALA A 36 -40.24 5.75 27.21
C ALA A 36 -39.85 5.43 25.77
N GLU A 37 -39.80 6.44 24.91
CA GLU A 37 -39.17 6.33 23.60
C GLU A 37 -37.66 6.16 23.83
N GLU A 38 -37.19 4.92 23.86
CA GLU A 38 -35.76 4.63 23.80
C GLU A 38 -35.21 5.20 22.49
N PRO A 39 -34.15 6.03 22.52
CA PRO A 39 -33.60 6.58 21.29
C PRO A 39 -33.05 5.43 20.44
N LEU A 40 -33.60 5.29 19.23
CA LEU A 40 -33.13 4.35 18.23
C LEU A 40 -31.71 4.75 17.81
N PHE A 41 -30.70 4.14 18.44
CA PHE A 41 -29.31 4.34 18.06
C PHE A 41 -28.99 3.47 16.84
N THR A 42 -29.32 3.96 15.65
CA THR A 42 -28.82 3.37 14.40
C THR A 42 -27.33 3.65 14.32
N SER A 43 -26.50 2.64 14.59
CA SER A 43 -25.06 2.67 14.33
C SER A 43 -24.82 2.69 12.82
N GLN A 44 -24.88 3.87 12.23
CA GLN A 44 -24.46 4.09 10.86
C GLN A 44 -22.92 4.05 10.88
N SER A 45 -22.34 2.89 10.57
CA SER A 45 -20.91 2.82 10.29
C SER A 45 -20.69 3.56 8.97
N SER A 46 -20.52 4.87 9.07
CA SER A 46 -19.97 5.67 7.99
C SER A 46 -18.59 5.09 7.71
N SER A 47 -18.46 4.29 6.64
CA SER A 47 -17.15 3.98 6.08
C SER A 47 -16.61 5.29 5.51
N SER A 48 -16.07 6.12 6.38
CA SER A 48 -15.31 7.27 5.95
C SER A 48 -14.09 6.72 5.22
N ASN A 49 -14.07 6.90 3.90
CA ASN A 49 -12.82 6.91 3.14
C ASN A 49 -12.02 8.14 3.61
N VAL A 50 -11.53 8.10 4.85
CA VAL A 50 -10.47 8.99 5.27
C VAL A 50 -9.23 8.43 4.56
N PRO A 51 -8.62 9.17 3.61
CA PRO A 51 -7.29 8.77 3.15
C PRO A 51 -6.44 8.61 4.39
N ALA A 52 -5.75 7.47 4.53
CA ALA A 52 -4.91 7.16 5.69
C ALA A 52 -4.18 8.44 6.10
N SER A 53 -4.49 8.93 7.31
CA SER A 53 -3.93 10.18 7.81
C SER A 53 -2.42 10.04 7.76
N THR A 54 -1.75 10.80 6.90
CA THR A 54 -0.29 10.79 6.76
C THR A 54 0.43 11.25 8.04
N ALA A 55 -0.33 11.73 9.04
CA ALA A 55 0.21 12.22 10.30
C ALA A 55 0.36 11.14 11.38
N ASP A 56 -0.32 9.99 11.26
CA ASP A 56 -0.26 8.93 12.28
C ASP A 56 0.06 7.58 11.63
N MET A 57 1.30 7.12 11.84
CA MET A 57 1.82 5.85 11.35
C MET A 57 2.00 4.83 12.49
N THR A 58 1.44 5.08 13.68
CA THR A 58 1.65 4.21 14.86
C THR A 58 1.08 2.80 14.68
N GLY A 59 0.09 2.64 13.81
CA GLY A 59 -0.48 1.34 13.42
C GLY A 59 0.13 0.70 12.17
N ASP A 60 1.06 1.38 11.49
CA ASP A 60 1.62 0.91 10.23
C ASP A 60 2.86 0.05 10.42
N VAL A 61 2.99 -0.99 9.60
CA VAL A 61 4.27 -1.66 9.37
C VAL A 61 5.06 -0.84 8.35
N ILE A 62 6.21 -0.30 8.77
CA ILE A 62 7.13 0.44 7.90
C ILE A 62 8.14 -0.53 7.29
N TYR A 63 8.23 -0.57 5.96
CA TYR A 63 9.23 -1.33 5.22
C TYR A 63 10.34 -0.41 4.74
N GLN A 64 11.54 -0.53 5.32
CA GLN A 64 12.70 0.19 4.83
C GLN A 64 13.29 -0.55 3.61
N LEU A 65 13.43 0.17 2.50
CA LEU A 65 14.07 -0.34 1.28
C LEU A 65 15.28 0.52 0.91
N ILE A 66 16.32 -0.16 0.45
CA ILE A 66 17.46 0.48 -0.21
C ILE A 66 17.19 0.44 -1.70
N THR A 67 16.87 1.60 -2.29
CA THR A 67 16.33 1.68 -3.67
C THR A 67 17.20 0.94 -4.68
N ASP A 68 18.51 1.18 -4.68
CA ASP A 68 19.49 0.53 -5.59
C ASP A 68 19.53 -1.00 -5.46
N ARG A 69 19.10 -1.55 -4.32
CA ARG A 69 19.21 -2.96 -3.97
C ARG A 69 17.89 -3.71 -3.97
N PHE A 70 16.79 -3.02 -4.26
CA PHE A 70 15.46 -3.60 -4.14
C PHE A 70 15.02 -4.32 -5.42
N TYR A 71 14.82 -3.58 -6.52
CA TYR A 71 14.40 -4.15 -7.79
C TYR A 71 14.69 -3.18 -8.94
N ASP A 72 15.24 -3.69 -10.05
CA ASP A 72 15.51 -2.97 -11.30
C ASP A 72 14.29 -3.10 -12.21
N GLY A 73 13.51 -2.02 -12.34
CA GLY A 73 12.34 -1.95 -13.22
C GLY A 73 12.61 -1.25 -14.56
N ASP A 74 13.69 -0.48 -14.67
CA ASP A 74 14.07 0.22 -15.89
C ASP A 74 15.60 0.23 -16.11
N SER A 75 16.09 -0.86 -16.71
CA SER A 75 17.49 -1.01 -17.08
C SER A 75 18.08 0.11 -17.96
N SER A 76 17.25 0.96 -18.60
CA SER A 76 17.75 2.08 -19.40
C SER A 76 18.41 3.17 -18.56
N ASN A 77 18.12 3.21 -17.25
CA ASN A 77 18.69 4.18 -16.31
C ASN A 77 19.90 3.65 -15.51
N ASN A 78 20.28 2.38 -15.69
CA ASN A 78 21.32 1.73 -14.86
C ASN A 78 22.72 2.35 -15.00
N ASN A 79 23.08 2.85 -16.19
CA ASN A 79 24.40 3.42 -16.46
C ASN A 79 24.26 4.70 -17.30
N PRO A 80 23.79 5.80 -16.69
CA PRO A 80 23.51 7.04 -17.41
C PRO A 80 24.83 7.70 -17.83
N ALA A 81 24.78 8.48 -18.91
CA ALA A 81 25.96 9.18 -19.43
C ALA A 81 26.60 10.16 -18.41
N SER A 82 25.82 10.62 -17.43
CA SER A 82 26.28 11.50 -16.36
C SER A 82 27.02 10.78 -15.22
N ALA A 83 27.00 9.45 -15.16
CA ALA A 83 27.57 8.64 -14.06
C ALA A 83 28.23 7.35 -14.61
N ILE A 84 28.93 7.47 -15.74
CA ILE A 84 29.55 6.32 -16.41
C ILE A 84 30.56 5.64 -15.49
N GLY A 85 30.46 4.32 -15.40
CA GLY A 85 31.39 3.49 -14.61
C GLY A 85 30.97 3.31 -13.16
N GLU A 86 29.83 3.87 -12.75
CA GLU A 86 29.28 3.70 -11.41
C GLU A 86 28.39 2.46 -11.25
N TYR A 87 28.16 1.71 -12.33
CA TYR A 87 27.27 0.53 -12.37
C TYR A 87 28.02 -0.80 -12.43
N SER A 88 27.66 -1.75 -11.56
CA SER A 88 28.16 -3.14 -11.54
C SER A 88 27.05 -4.09 -12.00
N ALA A 89 27.03 -4.39 -13.30
CA ALA A 89 26.03 -5.29 -13.90
C ALA A 89 26.09 -6.72 -13.34
N ASP A 90 27.29 -7.18 -12.96
CA ASP A 90 27.55 -8.48 -12.35
C ASP A 90 27.26 -8.51 -10.84
N ARG A 91 26.97 -7.36 -10.23
CA ARG A 91 26.66 -7.20 -8.80
C ARG A 91 27.76 -7.73 -7.88
N THR A 92 29.00 -7.71 -8.32
CA THR A 92 30.15 -8.16 -7.51
C THR A 92 30.81 -7.01 -6.77
N ASN A 93 30.74 -5.78 -7.29
CA ASN A 93 31.23 -4.61 -6.58
C ASN A 93 30.11 -4.02 -5.71
N TRP A 94 30.24 -4.19 -4.39
CA TRP A 94 29.29 -3.70 -3.39
C TRP A 94 29.25 -2.18 -3.24
N GLN A 95 30.24 -1.48 -3.79
CA GLN A 95 30.38 -0.03 -3.74
C GLN A 95 29.84 0.65 -5.01
N LEU A 96 29.28 -0.12 -5.95
CA LEU A 96 28.68 0.38 -7.18
C LEU A 96 27.16 0.15 -7.19
N TYR A 97 26.46 0.87 -8.07
CA TYR A 97 25.04 0.69 -8.30
C TYR A 97 24.76 -0.69 -8.92
N TRP A 98 23.68 -1.32 -8.50
CA TRP A 98 23.19 -2.60 -9.01
C TRP A 98 21.90 -2.47 -9.84
N GLY A 99 21.36 -1.25 -9.94
CA GLY A 99 20.30 -0.90 -10.88
C GLY A 99 18.89 -0.85 -10.28
N GLY A 100 18.75 -0.96 -8.96
CA GLY A 100 17.44 -0.82 -8.34
C GLY A 100 16.91 0.62 -8.46
N ASP A 101 15.63 0.75 -8.79
CA ASP A 101 15.03 2.06 -9.13
C ASP A 101 13.55 2.19 -8.68
N PHE A 102 12.98 3.37 -8.89
CA PHE A 102 11.59 3.64 -8.51
C PHE A 102 10.56 2.96 -9.41
N ALA A 103 10.91 2.66 -10.67
CA ALA A 103 10.07 1.85 -11.54
C ALA A 103 9.90 0.45 -10.94
N GLY A 104 10.99 -0.13 -10.45
CA GLY A 104 11.00 -1.42 -9.77
C GLY A 104 10.24 -1.42 -8.45
N VAL A 105 10.34 -0.34 -7.66
CA VAL A 105 9.49 -0.16 -6.47
C VAL A 105 8.01 -0.16 -6.83
N ALA A 106 7.63 0.57 -7.90
CA ALA A 106 6.25 0.61 -8.37
C ALA A 106 5.76 -0.78 -8.84
N GLU A 107 6.60 -1.53 -9.54
CA GLU A 107 6.29 -2.91 -9.97
C GLU A 107 6.05 -3.87 -8.80
N LYS A 108 6.73 -3.67 -7.66
CA LYS A 108 6.55 -4.48 -6.45
C LYS A 108 5.48 -3.96 -5.49
N MET A 109 4.68 -2.97 -5.88
CA MET A 109 3.63 -2.44 -5.02
C MET A 109 2.62 -3.52 -4.61
N SER A 110 2.27 -4.46 -5.49
CA SER A 110 1.42 -5.59 -5.15
C SER A 110 2.09 -6.53 -4.12
N TYR A 111 3.40 -6.74 -4.21
CA TYR A 111 4.15 -7.53 -3.23
C TYR A 111 4.13 -6.86 -1.86
N LEU A 112 4.44 -5.56 -1.79
CA LEU A 112 4.47 -4.80 -0.54
C LEU A 112 3.08 -4.71 0.11
N LYS A 113 2.02 -4.53 -0.70
CA LYS A 113 0.64 -4.55 -0.22
C LYS A 113 0.25 -5.92 0.35
N ASN A 114 0.61 -7.00 -0.33
CA ASN A 114 0.31 -8.36 0.13
C ASN A 114 1.09 -8.74 1.39
N LEU A 115 2.27 -8.15 1.59
CA LEU A 115 3.05 -8.28 2.82
C LEU A 115 2.39 -7.55 4.01
N GLY A 116 1.45 -6.64 3.76
CA GLY A 116 0.76 -5.85 4.80
C GLY A 116 1.51 -4.59 5.20
N VAL A 117 2.39 -4.09 4.34
CA VAL A 117 3.14 -2.84 4.59
C VAL A 117 2.18 -1.64 4.51
N GLY A 118 2.19 -0.80 5.55
CA GLY A 118 1.42 0.44 5.59
C GLY A 118 2.21 1.63 5.03
N ALA A 119 3.54 1.61 5.14
CA ALA A 119 4.40 2.66 4.64
C ALA A 119 5.78 2.16 4.21
N ILE A 120 6.40 2.91 3.28
CA ILE A 120 7.72 2.59 2.74
C ILE A 120 8.69 3.69 3.15
N TRP A 121 9.80 3.31 3.78
CA TRP A 121 10.94 4.21 4.00
C TRP A 121 12.01 3.92 2.93
N ILE A 122 12.21 4.86 2.02
CA ILE A 122 13.17 4.75 0.91
C ILE A 122 14.51 5.40 1.23
N SER A 123 15.54 5.04 0.46
CA SER A 123 16.78 5.80 0.37
C SER A 123 16.55 7.25 -0.07
N PRO A 124 17.47 8.19 0.23
CA PRO A 124 17.34 9.59 -0.19
C PRO A 124 17.10 9.71 -1.70
N PRO A 125 16.02 10.39 -2.15
CA PRO A 125 15.65 10.48 -3.58
C PRO A 125 16.39 11.60 -4.32
N VAL A 126 17.43 12.19 -3.72
CA VAL A 126 18.17 13.32 -4.28
C VAL A 126 19.31 12.85 -5.18
N GLN A 127 19.76 13.72 -6.08
CA GLN A 127 20.94 13.47 -6.90
C GLN A 127 22.19 13.30 -6.01
N ASN A 128 22.86 12.16 -6.12
CA ASN A 128 24.16 11.93 -5.51
C ASN A 128 25.30 12.41 -6.42
N ILE A 129 26.51 12.49 -5.89
CA ILE A 129 27.69 12.84 -6.68
C ILE A 129 27.90 11.81 -7.81
N SER A 130 28.20 12.32 -9.00
CA SER A 130 28.39 11.51 -10.22
C SER A 130 29.88 11.44 -10.60
N SER A 131 30.72 11.21 -9.59
CA SER A 131 32.17 11.21 -9.70
C SER A 131 32.70 10.12 -8.77
N PRO A 132 32.88 8.89 -9.28
CA PRO A 132 33.25 7.78 -8.42
C PRO A 132 34.64 8.02 -7.85
N VAL A 133 34.81 7.67 -6.58
CA VAL A 133 36.07 7.78 -5.87
C VAL A 133 36.77 6.43 -5.95
N THR A 134 38.08 6.44 -6.18
CA THR A 134 38.90 5.22 -6.10
C THR A 134 39.74 5.28 -4.83
N ASP A 135 39.63 4.28 -3.97
CA ASP A 135 40.43 4.14 -2.75
C ASP A 135 41.12 2.76 -2.68
N SER A 136 41.65 2.38 -1.51
CA SER A 136 42.29 1.07 -1.29
C SER A 136 41.35 -0.13 -1.47
N SER A 137 40.03 0.09 -1.42
CA SER A 137 38.97 -0.92 -1.54
C SER A 137 38.44 -1.04 -2.96
N GLY A 138 38.80 -0.11 -3.85
CA GLY A 138 38.41 -0.10 -5.26
C GLY A 138 37.60 1.14 -5.64
N LEU A 139 36.82 1.01 -6.72
CA LEU A 139 35.93 2.07 -7.22
C LEU A 139 34.64 2.09 -6.38
N SER A 140 34.25 3.28 -5.90
CA SER A 140 33.02 3.54 -5.16
C SER A 140 32.20 4.67 -5.77
N ALA A 141 30.89 4.45 -5.90
CA ALA A 141 29.91 5.44 -6.32
C ALA A 141 29.39 6.24 -5.12
N GLY A 142 29.01 7.50 -5.31
CA GLY A 142 28.65 8.41 -4.21
C GLY A 142 27.45 8.00 -3.34
N TYR A 143 26.70 6.98 -3.77
CA TYR A 143 25.59 6.41 -3.02
C TYR A 143 26.05 5.37 -1.97
N HIS A 144 27.24 4.79 -2.13
CA HIS A 144 27.79 3.71 -1.29
C HIS A 144 29.00 4.19 -0.48
#